data_AF-A0A8S4RPU7-F1
#
_entry.id   AF-A0A8S4RPU7-F1
#
_cell.length_a   1.000
_cell.length_b   1.000
_cell.length_c   1.000
_cell.angle_alpha   90.00
_cell.angle_beta   90.00
_cell.angle_gamma   90.00
#
_symmetry.space_group_name_H-M   'P 1'
#
loop_
_entity.id
_entity.type
_entity.pdbx_description
1 polymer ?
#
loop_
_entity_poly.entity_id
_entity_poly.type
_entity_poly.pdbx_seq_one_letter_code
_entity_poly.pdbx_strand_id
1 'polypeptide(L)'
;MYSHMQYNVDIDTLIAGLLYLAIAQVKVLNNELKNLKFTKMKHRCPLKEDELQVIALHKNLKNYEVLLNYCSIVQDILGATLFVQFGMAAIIMCVVLSAFLLSGDLVTAAYCCEWIPRSERFKRSLKLFMARANSNIVITGWQIFPLTLNTFTSIVKTAYSFFTLIRNFQDRS
;
A
#
# COMPACT_ATOMS: atom_id res chain seq x y z
N MET A 1 -20.86 7.55 1.59
CA MET A 1 -19.85 6.89 2.46
C MET A 1 -19.61 5.44 2.03
N TYR A 2 -20.67 4.62 1.89
CA TYR A 2 -20.56 3.24 1.37
C TYR A 2 -19.90 3.14 -0.02
N SER A 3 -20.28 3.99 -0.97
CA SER A 3 -19.70 4.01 -2.33
C SER A 3 -18.19 4.30 -2.35
N HIS A 4 -17.73 5.21 -1.50
CA HIS A 4 -16.31 5.56 -1.37
C HIS A 4 -15.49 4.43 -0.73
N MET A 5 -16.09 3.74 0.26
CA MET A 5 -15.44 2.63 0.96
C MET A 5 -15.35 1.40 0.07
N GLN A 6 -16.40 1.12 -0.71
CA GLN A 6 -16.44 0.00 -1.65
C GLN A 6 -15.45 0.20 -2.80
N TYR A 7 -15.38 1.40 -3.39
CA TYR A 7 -14.42 1.72 -4.45
C TYR A 7 -12.97 1.54 -3.98
N ASN A 8 -12.65 1.95 -2.75
CA ASN A 8 -11.29 1.80 -2.22
C ASN A 8 -10.92 0.32 -2.01
N VAL A 9 -11.86 -0.50 -1.54
CA VAL A 9 -11.68 -1.96 -1.38
C VAL A 9 -11.56 -2.65 -2.74
N ASP A 10 -12.33 -2.24 -3.74
CA ASP A 10 -12.28 -2.80 -5.09
C ASP A 10 -10.93 -2.48 -5.77
N ILE A 11 -10.40 -1.26 -5.58
CA ILE A 11 -9.08 -0.86 -6.08
C ILE A 11 -7.95 -1.63 -5.39
N ASP A 12 -7.97 -1.76 -4.05
CA ASP A 12 -6.96 -2.55 -3.32
C ASP A 12 -6.99 -4.04 -3.73
N THR A 13 -8.18 -4.59 -3.96
CA THR A 13 -8.36 -5.96 -4.45
C THR A 13 -7.82 -6.13 -5.87
N LEU A 14 -8.04 -5.15 -6.74
CA LEU A 14 -7.53 -5.14 -8.11
C LEU A 14 -6.00 -5.03 -8.13
N ILE A 15 -5.41 -4.17 -7.29
CA ILE A 15 -3.95 -4.04 -7.14
C ILE A 15 -3.35 -5.37 -6.66
N ALA A 16 -3.94 -5.99 -5.64
CA ALA A 16 -3.49 -7.29 -5.13
C ALA A 16 -3.58 -8.39 -6.20
N GLY A 17 -4.66 -8.40 -7.00
CA GLY A 17 -4.86 -9.33 -8.10
C GLY A 17 -3.80 -9.16 -9.20
N LEU A 18 -3.51 -7.92 -9.62
CA LEU A 18 -2.49 -7.62 -10.63
C LEU A 18 -1.08 -7.99 -10.14
N LEU A 19 -0.75 -7.69 -8.88
CA LEU A 19 0.51 -8.11 -8.25
C LEU A 19 0.64 -9.64 -8.18
N TYR A 20 -0.43 -10.34 -7.81
CA TYR A 20 -0.44 -11.81 -7.77
C TYR A 20 -0.21 -12.42 -9.16
N LEU A 21 -0.87 -11.87 -10.19
CA LEU A 21 -0.67 -12.30 -11.57
C LEU A 21 0.78 -12.06 -12.03
N ALA A 22 1.37 -10.91 -11.72
CA ALA A 22 2.78 -10.63 -12.03
C ALA A 22 3.73 -11.66 -11.37
N ILE A 23 3.52 -11.98 -10.09
CA ILE A 23 4.32 -12.97 -9.36
C ILE A 23 4.14 -14.38 -9.94
N ALA A 24 2.92 -14.76 -10.28
CA ALA A 24 2.62 -16.07 -10.87
C ALA A 24 3.33 -16.24 -12.22
N GLN A 25 3.33 -15.20 -13.05
CA GLN A 25 3.99 -15.25 -14.35
C GLN A 25 5.52 -15.34 -14.24
N VAL A 26 6.14 -14.63 -13.28
CA VAL A 26 7.58 -14.76 -13.00
C VAL A 26 7.92 -16.19 -12.53
N LYS A 27 7.06 -16.82 -11.73
CA LYS A 27 7.24 -18.22 -11.31
C LYS A 27 7.11 -19.22 -12.46
N VAL A 28 6.11 -19.05 -13.34
CA VAL A 28 5.94 -19.90 -14.53
C VAL A 28 7.19 -19.84 -15.41
N LEU A 29 7.72 -18.64 -15.66
CA LEU A 29 8.94 -18.46 -16.44
C LEU A 29 10.15 -19.16 -15.80
N ASN A 30 10.32 -19.04 -14.49
CA ASN A 30 11.41 -19.69 -13.76
C ASN A 30 11.33 -21.24 -13.88
N ASN A 31 10.11 -21.79 -13.86
CA ASN A 31 9.91 -23.23 -14.02
C ASN A 31 10.16 -23.70 -15.46
N GLU A 32 9.74 -22.95 -16.47
CA GLU A 32 10.01 -23.28 -17.89
C GLU A 32 11.52 -23.25 -18.21
N LEU A 33 12.25 -22.26 -17.67
CA LEU A 33 13.72 -22.19 -17.79
C LEU A 33 14.42 -23.38 -17.10
N LYS A 34 13.91 -23.83 -15.95
CA LYS A 34 14.42 -25.03 -15.27
C LYS A 34 14.16 -26.31 -16.08
N ASN A 35 12.97 -26.43 -16.67
CA ASN A 35 12.60 -27.58 -17.51
C ASN A 35 13.46 -27.67 -18.78
N LEU A 36 13.77 -26.54 -19.42
CA LEU A 36 14.70 -26.48 -20.55
C LEU A 36 16.10 -27.01 -20.20
N LYS A 37 16.64 -26.65 -19.03
CA LYS A 37 17.93 -27.21 -18.54
C LYS A 37 17.86 -28.73 -18.35
N PHE A 38 16.74 -29.25 -17.84
CA PHE A 38 16.56 -30.68 -17.62
C PHE A 38 16.44 -31.48 -18.93
N THR A 39 15.71 -30.95 -19.91
CA THR A 39 15.59 -31.58 -21.25
C THR A 39 16.96 -31.67 -21.93
N LYS A 40 17.82 -30.66 -21.73
CA LYS A 40 19.21 -30.63 -22.23
C LYS A 40 20.09 -31.78 -21.72
N MET A 41 19.77 -32.38 -20.56
CA MET A 41 20.53 -33.51 -20.00
C MET A 41 20.09 -34.89 -20.53
N LYS A 42 18.90 -35.00 -21.16
CA LYS A 42 18.26 -36.31 -21.42
C LYS A 42 18.41 -36.83 -22.85
N HIS A 43 18.90 -36.05 -23.80
CA HIS A 43 19.01 -36.47 -25.20
C HIS A 43 20.43 -36.29 -25.75
N ARG A 44 20.94 -37.36 -26.38
CA ARG A 44 22.29 -37.48 -26.94
C ARG A 44 22.16 -37.89 -28.41
N CYS A 45 21.83 -36.96 -29.32
CA CYS A 45 21.98 -37.11 -30.78
C CYS A 45 22.25 -35.75 -31.47
N PRO A 46 23.39 -35.51 -32.14
CA PRO A 46 23.91 -34.15 -32.31
C PRO A 46 23.31 -33.27 -33.44
N LEU A 47 22.68 -33.81 -34.50
CA LEU A 47 22.43 -33.00 -35.73
C LEU A 47 21.00 -32.48 -35.95
N LYS A 48 19.96 -33.20 -35.49
CA LYS A 48 18.54 -32.77 -35.57
C LYS A 48 18.07 -32.03 -34.31
N GLU A 49 18.88 -32.12 -33.27
CA GLU A 49 18.62 -31.65 -31.92
C GLU A 49 18.88 -30.14 -31.82
N ASP A 50 19.87 -29.62 -32.54
CA ASP A 50 20.21 -28.19 -32.55
C ASP A 50 19.10 -27.32 -33.17
N GLU A 51 18.50 -27.73 -34.31
CA GLU A 51 17.38 -26.98 -34.90
C GLU A 51 16.13 -27.01 -34.01
N LEU A 52 15.81 -28.16 -33.41
CA LEU A 52 14.66 -28.29 -32.51
C LEU A 52 14.85 -27.46 -31.23
N GLN A 53 16.09 -27.38 -30.73
CA GLN A 53 16.45 -26.54 -29.58
C GLN A 53 16.33 -25.05 -29.90
N VAL A 54 16.78 -24.61 -31.07
CA VAL A 54 16.64 -23.20 -31.49
C VAL A 54 15.17 -22.84 -31.63
N ILE A 55 14.33 -23.70 -32.19
CA ILE A 55 12.88 -23.46 -32.32
C ILE A 55 12.20 -23.39 -30.93
N ALA A 56 12.53 -24.32 -30.03
CA ALA A 56 11.98 -24.33 -28.67
C ALA A 56 12.43 -23.08 -27.88
N LEU A 57 13.69 -22.68 -28.02
CA LEU A 57 14.23 -21.47 -27.38
C LEU A 57 13.56 -20.20 -27.92
N HIS A 58 13.38 -20.12 -29.23
CA HIS A 58 12.73 -18.97 -29.88
C HIS A 58 11.26 -18.83 -29.46
N LYS A 59 10.55 -19.95 -29.28
CA LYS A 59 9.18 -19.97 -28.75
C LYS A 59 9.13 -19.46 -27.30
N ASN A 60 10.09 -19.85 -26.47
CA ASN A 60 10.20 -19.37 -25.09
C ASN A 60 10.58 -17.89 -25.00
N LEU A 61 11.50 -17.42 -25.84
CA LEU A 61 11.86 -16.01 -25.95
C LEU A 61 10.66 -15.15 -26.38
N LYS A 62 9.86 -15.62 -27.35
CA LYS A 62 8.65 -14.92 -27.79
C LYS A 62 7.58 -14.85 -26.69
N ASN A 63 7.38 -15.94 -25.94
CA ASN A 63 6.49 -15.94 -24.77
C ASN A 63 7.00 -14.99 -23.68
N TYR A 64 8.32 -14.91 -23.49
CA TYR A 64 8.95 -13.99 -22.54
C TYR A 64 8.79 -12.53 -22.93
N GLU A 65 8.94 -12.19 -24.21
CA GLU A 65 8.75 -10.82 -24.71
C GLU A 65 7.31 -10.34 -24.52
N VAL A 66 6.33 -11.21 -24.81
CA VAL A 66 4.92 -10.95 -24.52
C VAL A 66 4.70 -10.71 -23.03
N LEU A 67 5.33 -11.53 -22.17
CA LEU A 67 5.24 -11.37 -20.72
C LEU A 67 5.85 -10.04 -20.22
N LEU A 68 7.00 -9.64 -20.75
CA LEU A 68 7.60 -8.35 -20.42
C LEU A 68 6.70 -7.18 -20.80
N ASN A 69 6.04 -7.26 -21.96
CA ASN A 69 5.08 -6.25 -22.39
C ASN A 69 3.86 -6.19 -21.45
N TYR A 70 3.33 -7.34 -21.02
CA TYR A 70 2.28 -7.39 -19.99
C TYR A 70 2.73 -6.77 -18.66
N CYS A 71 3.93 -7.10 -18.18
CA CYS A 71 4.47 -6.52 -16.95
C CYS A 71 4.65 -5.00 -17.05
N SER A 72 5.10 -4.48 -18.20
CA SER A 72 5.23 -3.03 -18.43
C SER A 72 3.87 -2.33 -18.32
N ILE A 73 2.85 -2.88 -18.98
CA ILE A 73 1.48 -2.33 -18.95
C ILE A 73 0.93 -2.35 -17.52
N VAL A 74 1.10 -3.46 -16.81
CA VAL A 74 0.65 -3.60 -15.42
C VAL A 74 1.39 -2.62 -14.51
N GLN A 75 2.69 -2.44 -14.70
CA GLN A 75 3.50 -1.50 -13.92
C GLN A 75 3.04 -0.05 -14.13
N ASP A 76 2.75 0.35 -15.36
CA ASP A 76 2.26 1.70 -15.67
C ASP A 76 0.88 1.96 -15.05
N ILE A 77 -0.04 0.98 -15.16
CA ILE A 77 -1.38 1.06 -14.55
C ILE A 77 -1.27 1.13 -13.02
N LEU A 78 -0.44 0.28 -12.42
CA LEU A 78 -0.21 0.29 -10.98
C LEU A 78 0.42 1.62 -10.52
N GLY A 79 1.41 2.13 -11.25
CA GLY A 79 2.06 3.40 -10.93
C GLY A 79 1.07 4.57 -10.91
N ALA A 80 0.25 4.69 -11.95
CA ALA A 80 -0.79 5.73 -12.03
C ALA A 80 -1.84 5.58 -10.92
N THR A 81 -2.29 4.35 -10.65
CA THR A 81 -3.31 4.07 -9.62
C THR A 81 -2.79 4.41 -8.22
N LEU A 82 -1.58 3.95 -7.88
CA LEU A 82 -0.96 4.22 -6.58
C LEU A 82 -0.71 5.71 -6.38
N PHE A 83 -0.27 6.42 -7.42
CA PHE A 83 -0.08 7.88 -7.35
C PHE A 83 -1.36 8.61 -6.97
N VAL A 84 -2.48 8.29 -7.64
CA VAL A 84 -3.79 8.90 -7.32
C VAL A 84 -4.25 8.51 -5.91
N GLN A 85 -4.10 7.25 -5.53
CA GLN A 85 -4.55 6.75 -4.22
C GLN A 85 -3.79 7.39 -3.05
N PHE A 86 -2.45 7.39 -3.11
CA PHE A 86 -1.62 8.01 -2.08
C PHE A 86 -1.72 9.54 -2.10
N GLY A 87 -1.87 10.15 -3.28
CA GLY A 87 -2.08 11.59 -3.41
C GLY A 87 -3.38 12.05 -2.74
N MET A 88 -4.48 11.38 -3.03
CA MET A 88 -5.78 11.67 -2.40
C MET A 88 -5.73 11.42 -0.89
N ALA A 89 -5.10 10.33 -0.44
CA ALA A 89 -4.92 10.06 0.99
C ALA A 89 -4.08 11.16 1.68
N ALA A 90 -3.02 11.65 1.04
CA ALA A 90 -2.19 12.73 1.57
C ALA A 90 -2.96 14.06 1.70
N ILE A 91 -3.81 14.40 0.72
CA ILE A 91 -4.68 15.58 0.78
C ILE A 91 -5.67 15.45 1.94
N ILE A 92 -6.32 14.30 2.08
CA ILE A 92 -7.26 14.05 3.19
C ILE A 92 -6.53 14.16 4.54
N MET A 93 -5.36 13.55 4.67
CA MET A 93 -4.52 13.65 5.86
C MET A 93 -4.13 15.10 6.18
N CYS A 94 -3.76 15.90 5.16
CA CYS A 94 -3.47 17.33 5.34
C CYS A 94 -4.70 18.10 5.84
N VAL A 95 -5.87 17.92 5.21
CA VAL A 95 -7.10 18.62 5.61
C VAL A 95 -7.51 18.25 7.03
N VAL A 96 -7.44 16.97 7.38
CA VAL A 96 -7.72 16.50 8.74
C VAL A 96 -6.72 17.12 9.72
N LEU A 97 -5.42 17.08 9.43
CA LEU A 97 -4.41 17.68 10.29
C LEU A 97 -4.61 19.20 10.48
N SER A 98 -4.89 19.93 9.40
CA SER A 98 -5.18 21.36 9.47
C SER A 98 -6.43 21.66 10.31
N ALA A 99 -7.48 20.84 10.22
CA ALA A 99 -8.66 20.98 11.06
C ALA A 99 -8.35 20.76 12.55
N PHE A 100 -7.47 19.80 12.86
CA PHE A 100 -6.98 19.58 14.23
C PHE A 100 -6.14 20.75 14.75
N LEU A 101 -5.24 21.31 13.93
CA LEU A 101 -4.43 22.47 14.31
C LEU A 101 -5.34 23.68 14.60
N LEU A 102 -6.33 23.94 13.74
CA LEU A 102 -7.30 25.01 13.95
C LEU A 102 -8.11 24.81 15.25
N SER A 103 -8.45 23.56 15.60
CA SER A 103 -9.14 23.28 16.87
C SER A 103 -8.30 23.63 18.10
N GLY A 104 -6.97 23.40 18.05
CA GLY A 104 -6.04 23.82 19.10
C GLY A 104 -5.89 25.34 19.18
N ASP A 105 -5.85 26.02 18.03
CA ASP A 105 -5.81 27.48 17.96
C ASP A 105 -7.10 28.11 18.51
N LEU A 106 -8.27 27.51 18.29
CA LEU A 106 -9.54 27.96 18.87
C LEU A 106 -9.56 27.89 20.40
N VAL A 107 -8.97 26.83 20.98
CA VAL A 107 -8.81 26.71 22.45
C VAL A 107 -7.88 27.80 22.97
N THR A 108 -6.77 28.04 22.26
CA THR A 108 -5.78 29.08 22.61
C THR A 108 -6.38 30.48 22.49
N ALA A 109 -7.12 30.77 21.43
CA ALA A 109 -7.83 32.03 21.24
C ALA A 109 -8.93 32.25 22.29
N ALA A 110 -9.67 31.19 22.64
CA ALA A 110 -10.64 31.22 23.73
C ALA A 110 -9.98 31.47 25.10
N TYR A 111 -8.76 30.97 25.31
CA TYR A 111 -7.98 31.25 26.52
C TYR A 111 -7.46 32.69 26.56
N CYS A 112 -6.98 33.22 25.43
CA CYS A 112 -6.46 34.57 25.29
C CYS A 112 -7.53 35.66 25.23
N CYS A 113 -8.81 35.32 25.08
CA CYS A 113 -9.86 36.34 25.15
C CYS A 113 -9.91 36.96 26.56
N GLU A 114 -10.24 38.24 26.69
CA GLU A 114 -10.34 38.90 28.00
C GLU A 114 -11.58 38.42 28.79
N TRP A 115 -11.54 37.19 29.29
CA TRP A 115 -12.66 36.53 29.99
C TRP A 115 -12.65 36.75 31.50
N ILE A 116 -11.52 37.18 32.07
CA ILE A 116 -11.30 37.40 33.50
C ILE A 116 -12.31 38.42 34.10
N PRO A 117 -12.54 39.60 33.50
CA PRO A 117 -13.50 40.58 34.02
C PRO A 117 -14.96 40.33 33.61
N ARG A 118 -15.27 39.25 32.86
CA ARG A 118 -16.63 38.99 32.33
C ARG A 118 -17.54 38.29 33.35
N SER A 119 -18.84 38.22 33.04
CA SER A 119 -19.84 37.59 33.90
C SER A 119 -19.60 36.08 34.10
N GLU A 120 -20.01 35.54 35.25
CA GLU A 120 -19.85 34.12 35.57
C GLU A 120 -20.57 33.19 34.58
N ARG A 121 -21.67 33.66 33.97
CA ARG A 121 -22.38 32.94 32.90
C ARG A 121 -21.51 32.78 31.65
N PHE A 122 -20.78 33.83 31.26
CA PHE A 122 -19.85 33.80 30.14
C PHE A 122 -18.67 32.85 30.43
N LYS A 123 -18.08 32.94 31.63
CA LYS A 123 -16.99 32.05 32.05
C LYS A 123 -17.38 30.56 32.02
N ARG A 124 -18.59 30.22 32.48
CA ARG A 124 -19.11 28.84 32.42
C ARG A 124 -19.29 28.36 30.97
N SER A 125 -19.86 29.20 30.10
CA SER A 125 -20.03 28.88 28.68
C SER A 125 -18.68 28.71 27.96
N LEU A 126 -17.70 29.55 28.29
CA LEU A 126 -16.37 29.52 27.71
C LEU A 126 -15.58 28.29 28.17
N LYS A 127 -15.68 27.90 29.45
CA LYS A 127 -15.10 26.64 29.96
C LYS A 127 -15.71 25.41 29.28
N LEU A 128 -17.03 25.39 29.06
CA LEU A 128 -17.72 24.33 28.31
C LEU A 128 -17.24 24.27 26.85
N PHE A 129 -17.04 25.43 26.21
CA PHE A 129 -16.51 25.53 24.86
C PHE A 129 -15.07 24.99 24.79
N MET A 130 -14.18 25.46 25.67
CA MET A 130 -12.79 24.97 25.74
C MET A 130 -12.72 23.47 26.05
N ALA A 131 -13.55 22.96 26.95
CA ALA A 131 -13.60 21.52 27.27
C ALA A 131 -14.07 20.66 26.08
N ARG A 132 -14.99 21.18 25.26
CA ARG A 132 -15.46 20.49 24.04
C ARG A 132 -14.46 20.61 22.89
N ALA A 133 -13.83 21.77 22.72
CA ALA A 133 -12.82 21.99 21.69
C ALA A 133 -11.50 21.25 22.00
N ASN A 134 -11.19 21.02 23.28
CA ASN A 134 -10.05 20.23 23.73
C ASN A 134 -10.35 18.73 23.87
N SER A 135 -11.53 18.25 23.46
CA SER A 135 -11.77 16.81 23.41
C SER A 135 -10.88 16.23 22.32
N ASN A 136 -9.90 15.38 22.69
CA ASN A 136 -9.07 14.66 21.75
C ASN A 136 -9.97 13.98 20.72
N ILE A 137 -9.98 14.46 19.49
CA ILE A 137 -10.65 13.79 18.38
C ILE A 137 -9.79 12.57 18.07
N VAL A 138 -10.05 11.45 18.75
CA VAL A 138 -9.35 10.19 18.50
C VAL A 138 -10.05 9.51 17.32
N ILE A 139 -9.45 9.63 16.14
CA ILE A 139 -9.91 8.85 14.98
C ILE A 139 -9.55 7.40 15.26
N THR A 140 -10.56 6.58 15.56
CA THR A 140 -10.41 5.15 15.75
C THR A 140 -10.74 4.44 14.44
N GLY A 141 -9.86 3.54 13.99
CA GLY A 141 -10.16 2.66 12.88
C GLY A 141 -11.15 1.58 13.34
N TRP A 142 -12.36 1.59 12.78
CA TRP A 142 -13.42 0.62 13.12
C TRP A 142 -13.66 0.47 14.64
N GLN A 143 -13.42 1.51 15.44
CA GLN A 143 -13.47 1.45 16.92
C GLN A 143 -12.52 0.45 17.62
N ILE A 144 -11.66 -0.28 16.91
CA ILE A 144 -10.80 -1.33 17.50
C ILE A 144 -9.41 -0.79 17.86
N PHE A 145 -8.89 0.18 17.11
CA PHE A 145 -7.57 0.74 17.37
C PHE A 145 -7.53 2.25 17.09
N PRO A 146 -6.90 3.06 17.96
CA PRO A 146 -6.71 4.48 17.72
C PRO A 146 -5.66 4.66 16.63
N LEU A 147 -5.99 5.43 15.58
CA LEU A 147 -5.04 5.78 14.52
C LEU A 147 -4.02 6.78 15.07
N THR A 148 -2.94 6.25 15.63
CA THR A 148 -1.84 7.01 16.23
C THR A 148 -0.52 6.68 15.53
N LEU A 149 0.49 7.55 15.72
CA LEU A 149 1.85 7.30 15.23
C LEU A 149 2.41 5.96 15.77
N ASN A 150 2.02 5.59 16.99
CA ASN A 150 2.44 4.35 17.63
C ASN A 150 1.85 3.11 16.90
N THR A 151 0.56 3.14 16.56
CA THR A 151 -0.05 2.06 15.76
C THR A 151 0.56 1.95 14.37
N PHE A 152 0.84 3.08 13.71
CA PHE A 152 1.55 3.07 12.42
C PHE A 152 2.93 2.43 12.53
N THR A 153 3.71 2.85 13.53
CA THR A 153 5.06 2.31 13.77
C THR A 153 5.03 0.81 14.04
N SER A 154 4.04 0.34 14.81
CA SER A 154 3.85 -1.09 15.06
C SER A 154 3.56 -1.87 13.78
N ILE A 155 2.66 -1.36 12.92
CA ILE A 155 2.33 -2.00 11.62
C ILE A 155 3.58 -2.13 10.75
N VAL A 156 4.36 -1.05 10.61
CA VAL A 156 5.59 -1.06 9.79
C VAL A 156 6.63 -2.02 10.34
N LYS A 157 6.84 -2.06 11.66
CA LYS A 157 7.75 -3.01 12.31
C LYS A 157 7.35 -4.45 12.04
N THR A 158 6.07 -4.77 12.19
CA THR A 158 5.54 -6.11 11.92
C THR A 158 5.75 -6.51 10.46
N ALA A 159 5.43 -5.62 9.51
CA ALA A 159 5.66 -5.88 8.08
C ALA A 159 7.15 -6.13 7.77
N TYR A 160 8.05 -5.32 8.32
CA TYR A 160 9.49 -5.47 8.13
C TYR A 160 10.03 -6.79 8.73
N SER A 161 9.53 -7.19 9.90
CA SER A 161 9.87 -8.49 10.50
C SER A 161 9.44 -9.65 9.60
N PHE A 162 8.22 -9.62 9.05
CA PHE A 162 7.76 -10.64 8.11
C PHE A 162 8.61 -10.68 6.83
N PHE A 163 8.92 -9.52 6.25
CA PHE A 163 9.79 -9.42 5.07
C PHE A 163 11.17 -10.03 5.34
N THR A 164 11.78 -9.69 6.48
CA THR A 164 13.09 -10.21 6.87
C THR A 164 13.06 -11.74 7.04
N LEU A 165 11.99 -12.28 7.61
CA LEU A 165 11.77 -13.72 7.75
C LEU A 165 11.73 -14.43 6.39
N ILE A 166 10.93 -13.93 5.46
CA ILE A 166 10.83 -14.50 4.10
C ILE A 166 12.18 -14.45 3.38
N ARG A 167 12.89 -13.33 3.46
CA ARG A 167 14.23 -13.18 2.86
C ARG A 167 15.22 -14.21 3.40
N ASN A 168 15.20 -14.47 4.71
CA ASN A 168 16.07 -15.49 5.32
C ASN A 168 15.78 -16.92 4.83
N PHE A 169 14.52 -17.25 4.55
CA PHE A 169 14.19 -18.55 3.95
C PHE A 169 14.67 -18.66 2.51
N GLN A 170 14.59 -17.57 1.75
CA GLN A 170 14.97 -17.54 0.34
C GLN A 170 16.49 -17.55 0.12
N ASP A 171 17.28 -16.97 1.04
CA ASP A 171 18.75 -17.05 1.02
C ASP A 171 19.29 -18.46 1.39
N ARG A 172 18.46 -19.34 1.96
CA ARG A 172 18.84 -20.71 2.37
C ARG A 172 18.46 -21.79 1.37
N SER A 173 17.77 -21.46 0.26
CA SER A 173 17.36 -22.38 -0.81
C SER A 173 18.18 -22.22 -2.07
#